data_AF-A0A3D0ZV26-F1
#
_entry.id   AF-A0A3D0ZV26-F1
#
_cell.length_a   1.000
_cell.length_b   1.000
_cell.length_c   1.000
_cell.angle_alpha   90.00
_cell.angle_beta   90.00
_cell.angle_gamma   90.00
#
_symmetry.space_group_name_H-M   'P 1'
#
loop_
_entity.id
_entity.type
_entity.pdbx_description
1 polymer ?
#
loop_
_entity_poly.entity_id
_entity_poly.type
_entity_poly.pdbx_seq_one_letter_code
_entity_poly.pdbx_strand_id
1 'polypeptide(L)' 'MELLEHIEIEPAVDATASVIWLHGLGADGHDFEPIVPELKLPEKSGIRFIFPHAPMRSVTIND' A
#
# COMPACT_ATOMS: atom_id res chain seq x y z
N MET A 1 11.28 7.18 -15.73
CA MET A 1 9.90 6.80 -15.34
C MET A 1 9.76 7.25 -13.91
N GLU A 2 8.82 8.15 -13.61
CA GLU A 2 8.57 8.59 -12.23
C GLU A 2 7.75 7.54 -11.48
N LEU A 3 8.03 7.37 -10.19
CA LEU A 3 7.25 6.51 -9.31
C LEU A 3 5.92 7.19 -8.97
N LEU A 4 4.88 6.38 -8.76
CA LEU A 4 3.61 6.88 -8.21
C LEU A 4 3.84 7.41 -6.80
N GLU A 5 3.01 8.36 -6.38
CA GLU A 5 2.88 8.69 -4.97
C GLU A 5 2.44 7.44 -4.21
N HIS A 6 3.04 7.18 -3.06
CA HIS A 6 2.77 5.99 -2.27
C HIS A 6 3.11 6.19 -0.80
N ILE A 7 2.48 5.40 0.05
CA ILE A 7 2.86 5.22 1.45
C ILE A 7 3.77 4.00 1.54
N GLU A 8 4.85 4.13 2.30
CA GLU A 8 5.79 3.05 2.58
C GLU A 8 5.86 2.83 4.09
N ILE A 9 5.63 1.59 4.53
CA ILE A 9 5.81 1.18 5.91
C ILE A 9 6.97 0.21 5.96
N GLU A 10 8.05 0.65 6.62
CA GLU A 10 9.25 -0.15 6.82
C GLU A 10 9.09 -1.11 8.01
N PRO A 11 9.63 -2.34 7.91
CA PRO A 11 9.74 -3.22 9.06
C PRO A 11 10.80 -2.72 10.03
N ALA A 12 10.73 -3.18 11.29
CA ALA A 12 11.72 -2.85 12.33
C ALA A 12 13.09 -3.55 12.15
N VAL A 13 13.19 -4.46 11.18
CA VAL A 13 14.39 -5.20 10.80
C VAL A 13 14.63 -5.00 9.30
N ASP A 14 15.77 -5.44 8.77
CA ASP A 14 16.03 -5.35 7.33
C ASP A 14 14.90 -5.99 6.52
N ALA A 15 14.40 -5.24 5.53
CA ALA A 15 13.36 -5.73 4.64
C ALA A 15 13.89 -6.88 3.80
N THR A 16 13.23 -8.04 3.89
CA THR A 16 13.55 -9.26 3.12
C THR A 16 12.41 -9.67 2.18
N ALA A 17 11.25 -9.03 2.34
CA ALA A 17 10.07 -9.22 1.51
C ALA A 17 9.29 -7.89 1.36
N SER A 18 8.40 -7.84 0.38
CA SER A 18 7.53 -6.69 0.16
C SER A 18 6.12 -7.11 -0.21
N VAL A 19 5.15 -6.35 0.28
CA VAL A 19 3.74 -6.42 -0.10
C VAL A 19 3.37 -5.08 -0.74
N ILE A 20 2.95 -5.13 -2.01
CA ILE A 20 2.41 -3.97 -2.70
C ILE A 20 0.89 -4.14 -2.74
N TRP A 21 0.16 -3.24 -2.09
CA TRP A 21 -1.29 -3.35 -1.92
C TRP A 21 -2.01 -2.26 -2.70
N LEU A 22 -2.79 -2.66 -3.69
CA LEU A 22 -3.53 -1.74 -4.55
C LEU A 22 -4.96 -1.57 -4.02
N HIS A 23 -5.39 -0.32 -3.87
CA HIS A 23 -6.74 0.01 -3.42
C HIS A 23 -7.79 -0.22 -4.53
N GLY A 24 -9.07 -0.16 -4.14
CA GLY A 24 -10.21 -0.26 -5.06
C GLY A 24 -10.56 1.06 -5.76
N LEU A 25 -11.61 1.04 -6.59
CA LEU A 25 -12.11 2.21 -7.30
C LEU A 25 -12.56 3.32 -6.31
N GLY A 26 -12.06 4.54 -6.49
CA GLY A 26 -12.45 5.71 -5.69
C GLY A 26 -11.84 5.78 -4.28
N ALA A 27 -11.02 4.80 -3.91
CA ALA A 27 -10.22 4.76 -2.69
C ALA A 27 -8.82 5.38 -2.92
N ASP A 28 -8.02 5.47 -1.86
CA ASP A 28 -6.61 5.83 -1.93
C ASP A 28 -5.72 4.92 -1.04
N GLY A 29 -4.40 5.14 -1.05
CA GLY A 29 -3.44 4.34 -0.29
C GLY A 29 -3.60 4.39 1.24
N HIS A 30 -4.20 5.44 1.81
CA HIS A 30 -4.39 5.57 3.25
C HIS A 30 -5.48 4.64 3.79
N ASP A 31 -6.44 4.22 2.96
CA ASP A 31 -7.54 3.34 3.38
C ASP A 31 -7.05 2.00 3.94
N PHE A 32 -5.84 1.57 3.56
CA PHE A 32 -5.31 0.26 3.90
C PHE A 32 -4.11 0.29 4.85
N GLU A 33 -3.52 1.45 5.15
CA GLU A 33 -2.45 1.55 6.15
C GLU A 33 -2.84 0.92 7.50
N PRO A 34 -4.06 1.14 8.04
CA PRO A 34 -4.45 0.55 9.32
C PRO A 34 -4.62 -0.98 9.32
N ILE A 35 -4.63 -1.64 8.15
CA ILE A 35 -4.76 -3.11 8.10
C ILE A 35 -3.49 -3.82 8.55
N VAL A 36 -2.32 -3.19 8.43
CA VAL A 36 -1.02 -3.80 8.72
C VAL A 36 -0.93 -4.35 10.15
N PRO A 37 -1.26 -3.60 11.22
CA PRO A 37 -1.29 -4.16 12.56
C PRO A 37 -2.34 -5.28 12.73
N GLU A 38 -3.45 -5.25 11.98
CA GLU A 38 -4.52 -6.25 12.06
C GLU A 38 -4.14 -7.60 11.43
N LEU A 39 -3.12 -7.64 10.57
CA LEU A 39 -2.59 -8.89 10.02
C LEU A 39 -1.88 -9.77 11.07
N LYS A 40 -1.55 -9.20 12.24
CA LYS A 40 -0.89 -9.90 13.37
C LYS A 40 0.35 -10.69 12.94
N LEU A 41 1.12 -10.10 12.02
CA LEU A 41 2.35 -10.69 11.54
C LEU A 41 3.41 -10.67 12.65
N PRO A 42 4.37 -11.62 12.63
CA PRO A 42 5.50 -11.57 13.53
C PRO A 42 6.26 -10.25 13.38
N GLU A 43 6.65 -9.62 14.50
CA GLU A 43 7.38 -8.34 14.51
C GLU A 43 8.69 -8.39 13.70
N LYS A 44 9.27 -9.59 13.56
CA LYS A 44 10.51 -9.84 12.82
C LYS A 44 10.28 -10.37 11.40
N SER A 45 9.08 -10.17 10.84
CA SER A 45 8.74 -10.66 9.50
C SER A 45 9.58 -10.01 8.38
N GLY A 46 10.15 -8.82 8.61
CA GLY A 46 10.97 -8.14 7.60
C GLY A 46 10.18 -7.79 6.34
N ILE A 47 8.87 -7.59 6.47
CA ILE A 47 7.97 -7.26 5.36
C ILE A 47 7.80 -5.74 5.31
N ARG A 48 8.14 -5.17 4.15
CA ARG A 48 7.79 -3.80 3.81
C ARG A 48 6.42 -3.74 3.15
N PHE A 49 5.58 -2.79 3.54
CA PHE A 49 4.29 -2.55 2.89
C PHE A 49 4.35 -1.27 2.05
N ILE A 50 3.81 -1.35 0.84
CA ILE A 50 3.76 -0.22 -0.10
C ILE A 50 2.32 -0.06 -0.59
N PHE A 51 1.74 1.12 -0.40
CA PHE A 51 0.38 1.47 -0.78
C PHE A 51 0.42 2.61 -1.83
N PRO A 52 0.45 2.31 -3.13
CA PRO A 52 0.46 3.32 -4.17
C PRO A 52 -0.90 4.00 -4.34
N HIS A 53 -0.87 5.28 -4.71
CA HIS A 53 -2.04 6.04 -5.14
C HIS A 53 -2.21 5.92 -6.66
N ALA A 54 -3.40 5.49 -7.10
CA ALA A 54 -3.73 5.51 -8.52
C ALA A 54 -3.82 6.95 -9.04
N PRO A 55 -3.37 7.23 -10.28
CA PRO A 55 -3.50 8.57 -10.86
C PRO A 55 -4.98 8.93 -11.08
N MET A 56 -5.32 10.19 -10.83
CA MET A 56 -6.66 10.72 -11.09
C MET A 56 -7.01 10.68 -12.57
N ARG A 57 -8.13 10.02 -12.90
CA ARG A 57 -8.65 9.88 -14.28
C ARG A 57 -10.15 9.58 -14.25
N SER A 58 -10.86 10.00 -15.31
CA SER A 58 -12.28 9.65 -15.50
C SER A 58 -12.47 8.13 -15.65
N VAL A 59 -13.62 7.64 -15.19
CA VAL A 59 -13.94 6.21 -15.15
C VAL A 59 -15.24 6.02 -15.91
N THR A 60 -15.15 5.43 -17.11
CA THR A 60 -16.24 5.42 -18.11
C THR A 60 -17.56 4.81 -17.64
N ILE A 61 -17.58 3.96 -16.61
CA ILE A 61 -18.82 3.39 -16.06
C ILE A 61 -19.57 4.36 -15.12
N ASN A 62 -18.92 5.44 -14.67
CA ASN A 62 -19.45 6.43 -13.74
C ASN A 62 -19.91 7.73 -14.43
N ASP A 63 -19.80 7.79 -15.76
CA ASP A 63 -20.23 8.89 -16.63
C ASP A 63 -21.40 8.44 -17.51
#